data_AF-A0A950ZY58-F1
#
_entry.id   AF-A0A950ZY58-F1
#
_cell.length_a   1.000
_cell.length_b   1.000
_cell.length_c   1.000
_cell.angle_alpha   90.00
_cell.angle_beta   90.00
_cell.angle_gamma   90.00
#
_symmetry.space_group_name_H-M   'P 1'
#
loop_
_entity.id
_entity.type
_entity.pdbx_description
1 polymer ?
#
loop_
_entity_poly.entity_id
_entity_poly.type
_entity_poly.pdbx_seq_one_letter_code
_entity_poly.pdbx_strand_id
1 'polypeptide(L)'
;MAAEIGPRPRDRTVIMCHGAFDIVHPGHLRHLMYAKEKADILIASITTDEYITKAEHRPFVPQELRAGSLAVLEMVDYVVIDPNPTPIQNIRRLQPDYFAKGYEYFANGVPPKTQEEMDTLAEYGGEMVFTPGDVVYSSSALIEASPPQLGLEKLVALLESEGLRFKDLRQVLKNLAGVRVHILGDTIVDSYSYCSLLGATAKSPTFSVKHDSTERFSGGGAIVAKHMRSAGASVTFSTVLGNDELRGFVEFDLAQCGIDCLPVIDATRPTTHKERFISDGYKLLQVDRVDNGVISDKVLERLAEQLESTPADLVVFSDFRHGIFNRQTIRTLKKAIPANAMKAADSQVSNRWGNILDFVDFDLLTPNEREARFALGDQDSMVRPLASELFRRAHCKHLILKLGERGLIAYRS
;
A
#
# COMPACT_ATOMS: atom_id res chain seq x y z
N MET A 1 23.44 -31.00 30.21
CA MET A 1 24.40 -30.10 29.56
C MET A 1 25.62 -29.74 30.41
N ALA A 2 25.57 -28.88 31.45
CA ALA A 2 26.78 -28.50 32.20
C ALA A 2 27.54 -29.70 32.82
N ALA A 3 26.80 -30.69 33.31
CA ALA A 3 27.36 -31.95 33.79
C ALA A 3 27.87 -32.88 32.67
N GLU A 4 27.38 -32.72 31.44
CA GLU A 4 27.75 -33.54 30.27
C GLU A 4 28.98 -32.99 29.54
N ILE A 5 29.14 -31.65 29.48
CA ILE A 5 30.32 -31.01 28.90
C ILE A 5 31.52 -30.98 29.88
N GLY A 6 31.26 -31.16 31.17
CA GLY A 6 32.28 -31.19 32.22
C GLY A 6 32.92 -29.84 32.55
N PRO A 7 33.62 -29.74 33.70
CA PRO A 7 34.35 -28.54 34.10
C PRO A 7 35.59 -28.33 33.22
N ARG A 8 36.04 -27.08 33.08
CA ARG A 8 37.31 -26.75 32.41
C ARG A 8 38.50 -26.95 33.38
N PRO A 9 39.69 -27.40 32.93
CA PRO A 9 40.03 -27.86 31.58
C PRO A 9 39.40 -29.22 31.24
N ARG A 10 38.97 -29.39 29.99
CA ARG A 10 38.22 -30.56 29.49
C ARG A 10 38.90 -31.16 28.25
N ASP A 11 38.71 -32.47 28.04
CA ASP A 11 39.30 -33.20 26.90
C ASP A 11 38.69 -32.82 25.56
N ARG A 12 37.39 -32.47 25.54
CA ARG A 12 36.66 -32.00 24.36
C ARG A 12 36.37 -30.52 24.51
N THR A 13 36.90 -29.72 23.60
CA THR A 13 36.71 -28.27 23.58
C THR A 13 35.25 -27.90 23.25
N VAL A 14 34.75 -26.83 23.86
CA VAL A 14 33.38 -26.35 23.71
C VAL A 14 33.38 -24.94 23.15
N ILE A 15 32.60 -24.71 22.09
CA ILE A 15 32.30 -23.38 21.57
C ILE A 15 30.82 -23.04 21.75
N MET A 16 30.52 -21.81 22.12
CA MET A 16 29.15 -21.32 22.27
C MET A 16 28.87 -20.18 21.29
N CYS A 17 27.77 -20.28 20.54
CA CYS A 17 27.20 -19.20 19.74
C CYS A 17 25.93 -18.69 20.43
N HIS A 18 25.69 -17.38 20.45
CA HIS A 18 24.47 -16.80 21.04
C HIS A 18 23.78 -15.80 20.11
N GLY A 19 22.45 -15.85 20.02
CA GLY A 19 21.68 -14.88 19.24
C GLY A 19 20.17 -15.13 19.25
N ALA A 20 19.44 -14.31 18.49
CA ALA A 20 18.00 -14.49 18.33
C ALA A 20 17.65 -15.68 17.44
N PHE A 21 18.42 -15.92 16.36
CA PHE A 21 18.17 -16.98 15.38
C PHE A 21 16.70 -17.06 14.92
N ASP A 22 16.09 -15.88 14.66
CA ASP A 22 14.65 -15.75 14.39
C ASP A 22 14.22 -16.60 13.17
N ILE A 23 14.89 -16.38 12.03
CA ILE A 23 14.84 -17.29 10.88
C ILE A 23 16.26 -17.73 10.57
N VAL A 24 16.50 -19.03 10.54
CA VAL A 24 17.81 -19.60 10.14
C VAL A 24 18.01 -19.36 8.64
N HIS A 25 19.11 -18.69 8.27
CA HIS A 25 19.46 -18.38 6.89
C HIS A 25 20.93 -18.78 6.63
N PRO A 26 21.43 -18.75 5.38
CA PRO A 26 22.78 -19.19 5.07
C PRO A 26 23.90 -18.51 5.88
N GLY A 27 23.69 -17.29 6.35
CA GLY A 27 24.63 -16.61 7.25
C GLY A 27 24.78 -17.31 8.60
N HIS A 28 23.66 -17.68 9.24
CA HIS A 28 23.68 -18.48 10.47
C HIS A 28 24.33 -19.85 10.26
N LEU A 29 24.04 -20.52 9.14
CA LEU A 29 24.65 -21.81 8.83
C LEU A 29 26.18 -21.70 8.72
N ARG A 30 26.70 -20.70 8.00
CA ARG A 30 28.15 -20.46 7.90
C ARG A 30 28.78 -20.12 9.24
N HIS A 31 28.14 -19.26 10.02
CA HIS A 31 28.59 -18.90 11.36
C HIS A 31 28.73 -20.14 12.25
N LEU A 32 27.70 -20.99 12.29
CA LEU A 32 27.70 -22.23 13.11
C LEU A 32 28.69 -23.27 12.57
N MET A 33 28.80 -23.44 11.25
CA MET A 33 29.80 -24.34 10.64
C MET A 33 31.23 -23.91 11.00
N TYR A 34 31.55 -22.62 10.86
CA TYR A 34 32.87 -22.10 11.23
C TYR A 34 33.14 -22.26 12.73
N ALA A 35 32.14 -22.02 13.57
CA ALA A 35 32.27 -22.23 15.01
C ALA A 35 32.60 -23.70 15.31
N LYS A 36 31.87 -24.65 14.72
CA LYS A 36 32.11 -26.09 14.89
C LYS A 36 33.51 -26.52 14.46
N GLU A 37 34.13 -25.89 13.46
CA GLU A 37 35.52 -26.18 13.08
C GLU A 37 36.55 -25.82 14.18
N LYS A 38 36.18 -25.00 15.15
CA LYS A 38 37.08 -24.52 16.22
C LYS A 38 36.97 -25.32 17.52
N ALA A 39 35.95 -26.17 17.67
CA ALA A 39 35.76 -26.94 18.89
C ALA A 39 35.01 -28.25 18.68
N ASP A 40 35.24 -29.22 19.57
CA ASP A 40 34.63 -30.55 19.49
C ASP A 40 33.12 -30.54 19.75
N ILE A 41 32.61 -29.56 20.50
CA ILE A 41 31.21 -29.41 20.91
C ILE A 41 30.74 -27.98 20.61
N LEU A 42 29.68 -27.82 19.82
CA LEU A 42 29.01 -26.55 19.54
C LEU A 42 27.70 -26.45 20.33
N ILE A 43 27.60 -25.42 21.16
CA ILE A 43 26.39 -25.03 21.88
C ILE A 43 25.77 -23.82 21.19
N ALA A 44 24.56 -23.98 20.67
CA ALA A 44 23.77 -22.87 20.14
C ALA A 44 22.80 -22.35 21.22
N SER A 45 23.06 -21.16 21.74
CA SER A 45 22.21 -20.49 22.71
C SER A 45 21.31 -19.48 22.03
N ILE A 46 20.01 -19.50 22.37
CA ILE A 46 19.02 -18.58 21.83
C ILE A 46 18.40 -17.72 22.92
N THR A 47 18.16 -16.44 22.64
CA THR A 47 17.43 -15.54 23.56
C THR A 47 15.94 -15.92 23.60
N THR A 48 15.29 -15.88 24.77
CA THR A 48 13.83 -16.04 24.92
C THR A 48 13.04 -14.94 24.20
N ASP A 49 11.77 -15.23 23.89
CA ASP A 49 10.91 -14.34 23.11
C ASP A 49 10.73 -12.96 23.77
N GLU A 50 10.67 -12.92 25.11
CA GLU A 50 10.43 -11.70 25.89
C GLU A 50 11.53 -10.62 25.75
N TYR A 51 12.75 -11.01 25.35
CA TYR A 51 13.90 -10.10 25.26
C TYR A 51 14.28 -9.69 23.82
N ILE A 52 13.53 -10.14 22.81
CA ILE A 52 13.76 -9.80 21.40
C ILE A 52 12.90 -8.58 21.02
N THR A 53 13.37 -7.38 21.35
CA THR A 53 12.60 -6.12 21.19
C THR A 53 13.00 -5.26 19.98
N LYS A 54 13.91 -5.76 19.13
CA LYS A 54 14.58 -4.95 18.08
C LYS A 54 13.69 -4.52 16.89
N ALA A 55 12.41 -4.89 16.85
CA ALA A 55 11.41 -4.40 15.88
C ALA A 55 9.98 -4.71 16.37
N GLU A 56 8.99 -3.92 15.94
CA GLU A 56 7.57 -4.27 16.14
C GLU A 56 7.30 -5.67 15.55
N HIS A 57 6.67 -6.55 16.33
CA HIS A 57 6.29 -7.93 15.97
C HIS A 57 7.41 -8.99 15.90
N ARG A 58 8.55 -8.81 16.60
CA ARG A 58 9.58 -9.85 16.76
C ARG A 58 9.57 -10.50 18.15
N PRO A 59 10.01 -11.77 18.29
CA PRO A 59 10.44 -12.68 17.20
C PRO A 59 9.26 -13.21 16.39
N PHE A 60 9.50 -13.52 15.11
CA PHE A 60 8.48 -14.13 14.24
C PHE A 60 8.27 -15.60 14.54
N VAL A 61 9.34 -16.30 14.95
CA VAL A 61 9.31 -17.73 15.28
C VAL A 61 9.41 -17.87 16.81
N PRO A 62 8.44 -18.51 17.47
CA PRO A 62 8.49 -18.80 18.90
C PRO A 62 9.77 -19.55 19.30
N GLN A 63 10.31 -19.26 20.50
CA GLN A 63 11.58 -19.79 21.00
C GLN A 63 11.73 -21.32 20.87
N GLU A 64 10.67 -22.10 21.10
CA GLU A 64 10.73 -23.56 21.01
C GLU A 64 10.97 -24.04 19.56
N LEU A 65 10.39 -23.34 18.58
CA LEU A 65 10.58 -23.64 17.17
C LEU A 65 11.95 -23.18 16.66
N ARG A 66 12.46 -22.05 17.17
CA ARG A 66 13.84 -21.61 16.89
C ARG A 66 14.85 -22.61 17.46
N ALA A 67 14.64 -23.07 18.69
CA ALA A 67 15.47 -24.09 19.31
C ALA A 67 15.44 -25.41 18.51
N GLY A 68 14.24 -25.87 18.14
CA GLY A 68 14.08 -27.05 17.30
C GLY A 68 14.79 -26.94 15.95
N SER A 69 14.74 -25.76 15.31
CA SER A 69 15.39 -25.50 14.03
C SER A 69 16.92 -25.57 14.11
N LEU A 70 17.51 -25.18 15.24
CA LEU A 70 18.95 -25.33 15.47
C LEU A 70 19.32 -26.76 15.89
N ALA A 71 18.45 -27.44 16.62
CA ALA A 71 18.71 -28.79 17.14
C ALA A 71 18.76 -29.86 16.03
N VAL A 72 18.14 -29.60 14.87
CA VAL A 72 18.22 -30.49 13.70
C VAL A 72 19.49 -30.31 12.87
N LEU A 73 20.28 -29.27 13.14
CA LEU A 73 21.51 -29.02 12.40
C LEU A 73 22.60 -29.96 12.90
N GLU A 74 23.15 -30.79 12.02
CA GLU A 74 24.15 -31.81 12.36
C GLU A 74 25.38 -31.25 13.09
N MET A 75 25.76 -30.01 12.81
CA MET A 75 26.90 -29.36 13.47
C MET A 75 26.62 -28.87 14.90
N VAL A 76 25.36 -28.81 15.35
CA VAL A 76 24.96 -28.30 16.68
C VAL A 76 24.76 -29.47 17.64
N ASP A 77 25.62 -29.58 18.66
CA ASP A 77 25.55 -30.68 19.64
C ASP A 77 24.49 -30.40 20.73
N TYR A 78 24.34 -29.14 21.13
CA TYR A 78 23.36 -28.73 22.14
C TYR A 78 22.69 -27.41 21.78
N VAL A 79 21.41 -27.29 22.09
CA VAL A 79 20.65 -26.05 22.00
C VAL A 79 20.18 -25.62 23.39
N VAL A 80 20.30 -24.33 23.69
CA VAL A 80 19.91 -23.76 24.99
C VAL A 80 19.03 -22.55 24.76
N ILE A 81 17.85 -22.56 25.37
CA ILE A 81 17.02 -21.37 25.49
C ILE A 81 17.50 -20.60 26.71
N ASP A 82 18.03 -19.40 26.50
CA ASP A 82 18.56 -18.51 27.54
C ASP A 82 17.44 -17.61 28.08
N PRO A 83 17.02 -17.80 29.35
CA PRO A 83 15.98 -16.98 29.97
C PRO A 83 16.49 -15.60 30.40
N ASN A 84 17.67 -15.18 29.95
CA ASN A 84 18.26 -13.89 30.26
C ASN A 84 18.38 -13.02 29.01
N PRO A 85 18.38 -11.67 29.15
CA PRO A 85 18.57 -10.76 28.03
C PRO A 85 19.99 -10.77 27.45
N THR A 86 20.97 -11.36 28.14
CA THR A 86 22.37 -11.47 27.71
C THR A 86 22.94 -12.85 28.04
N PRO A 87 23.93 -13.35 27.28
CA PRO A 87 24.49 -14.69 27.47
C PRO A 87 25.40 -14.83 28.71
N ILE A 88 25.61 -13.76 29.47
CA ILE A 88 26.65 -13.68 30.53
C ILE A 88 26.50 -14.80 31.57
N GLN A 89 25.27 -15.09 32.00
CA GLN A 89 25.02 -16.15 32.98
C GLN A 89 25.36 -17.54 32.40
N ASN A 90 25.04 -17.78 31.14
CA ASN A 90 25.38 -19.02 30.47
C ASN A 90 26.89 -19.15 30.24
N ILE A 91 27.58 -18.06 29.89
CA ILE A 91 29.04 -18.03 29.79
C ILE A 91 29.67 -18.41 31.14
N ARG A 92 29.24 -17.80 32.25
CA ARG A 92 29.77 -18.12 33.59
C ARG A 92 29.47 -19.54 34.04
N ARG A 93 28.29 -20.06 33.69
CA ARG A 93 27.83 -21.39 34.11
C ARG A 93 28.46 -22.52 33.31
N LEU A 94 28.60 -22.34 32.00
CA LEU A 94 29.06 -23.37 31.08
C LEU A 94 30.58 -23.30 30.86
N GLN A 95 31.16 -22.12 31.06
CA GLN A 95 32.57 -21.84 30.82
C GLN A 95 33.04 -22.42 29.48
N PRO A 96 32.42 -22.02 28.34
CA PRO A 96 32.86 -22.50 27.04
C PRO A 96 34.32 -22.09 26.79
N ASP A 97 35.05 -22.95 26.08
CA ASP A 97 36.44 -22.67 25.74
C ASP A 97 36.52 -21.51 24.73
N TYR A 98 35.53 -21.45 23.84
CA TYR A 98 35.39 -20.40 22.85
C TYR A 98 33.97 -19.81 22.84
N PHE A 99 33.85 -18.52 22.59
CA PHE A 99 32.56 -17.87 22.32
C PHE A 99 32.57 -17.23 20.94
N ALA A 100 31.70 -17.67 20.04
CA ALA A 100 31.68 -17.24 18.66
C ALA A 100 30.71 -16.05 18.44
N LYS A 101 31.20 -15.00 17.78
CA LYS A 101 30.37 -13.91 17.23
C LYS A 101 30.65 -13.66 15.74
N GLY A 102 29.65 -13.13 15.05
CA GLY A 102 29.81 -12.67 13.66
C GLY A 102 30.69 -11.41 13.58
N TYR A 103 31.53 -11.33 12.54
CA TYR A 103 32.43 -10.19 12.31
C TYR A 103 31.70 -8.83 12.14
N GLU A 104 30.42 -8.86 11.79
CA GLU A 104 29.53 -7.70 11.61
C GLU A 104 29.43 -6.80 12.86
N TYR A 105 29.67 -7.36 14.04
CA TYR A 105 29.61 -6.65 15.32
C TYR A 105 30.86 -5.82 15.64
N PHE A 106 31.89 -5.84 14.78
CA PHE A 106 33.18 -5.16 15.00
C PHE A 106 33.52 -4.09 13.96
N ALA A 107 32.81 -4.04 12.83
CA ALA A 107 33.12 -3.12 11.72
C ALA A 107 33.10 -1.63 12.13
N ASN A 108 32.40 -1.28 13.22
CA ASN A 108 32.29 0.08 13.76
C ASN A 108 32.77 0.21 15.22
N GLY A 109 33.65 -0.71 15.68
CA GLY A 109 34.16 -0.75 17.07
C GLY A 109 33.43 -1.77 17.96
N VAL A 110 34.00 -2.08 19.14
CA VAL A 110 33.47 -3.08 20.07
C VAL A 110 32.26 -2.53 20.83
N PRO A 111 31.06 -3.09 20.68
CA PRO A 111 29.90 -2.67 21.45
C PRO A 111 30.12 -2.97 22.95
N PRO A 112 29.60 -2.15 23.89
CA PRO A 112 29.76 -2.38 25.32
C PRO A 112 29.32 -3.78 25.79
N LYS A 113 28.26 -4.33 25.18
CA LYS A 113 27.79 -5.70 25.47
C LYS A 113 28.79 -6.78 25.06
N THR A 114 29.51 -6.58 23.96
CA THR A 114 30.54 -7.52 23.51
C THR A 114 31.78 -7.42 24.40
N GLN A 115 32.10 -6.23 24.91
CA GLN A 115 33.18 -6.08 25.89
C GLN A 115 32.88 -6.86 27.18
N GLU A 116 31.64 -6.77 27.69
CA GLU A 116 31.22 -7.52 28.89
C GLU A 116 31.30 -9.05 28.69
N GLU A 117 30.95 -9.54 27.50
CA GLU A 117 31.12 -10.95 27.12
C GLU A 117 32.61 -11.35 27.12
N MET A 118 33.50 -10.52 26.55
CA MET A 118 34.95 -10.75 26.54
C MET A 118 35.55 -10.74 27.94
N ASP A 119 35.17 -9.78 28.78
CA ASP A 119 35.65 -9.67 30.16
C ASP A 119 35.23 -10.91 30.97
N THR A 120 33.99 -11.38 30.78
CA THR A 120 33.47 -12.59 31.42
C THR A 120 34.23 -13.86 30.98
N LEU A 121 34.60 -13.96 29.71
CA LEU A 121 35.42 -15.08 29.20
C LEU A 121 36.83 -15.06 29.81
N ALA A 122 37.43 -13.87 29.93
CA ALA A 122 38.77 -13.68 30.48
C ALA A 122 38.89 -14.10 31.96
N GLU A 123 37.81 -13.98 32.74
CA GLU A 123 37.76 -14.40 34.17
C GLU A 123 38.21 -15.86 34.38
N TYR A 124 38.02 -16.74 33.39
CA TYR A 124 38.40 -18.17 33.47
C TYR A 124 39.27 -18.64 32.29
N GLY A 125 39.74 -17.71 31.45
CA GLY A 125 40.62 -17.98 30.32
C GLY A 125 39.94 -18.54 29.06
N GLY A 126 38.64 -18.33 28.89
CA GLY A 126 37.96 -18.57 27.62
C GLY A 126 38.30 -17.50 26.58
N GLU A 127 38.12 -17.81 25.29
CA GLU A 127 38.49 -16.90 24.20
C GLU A 127 37.29 -16.54 23.31
N MET A 128 37.27 -15.32 22.77
CA MET A 128 36.26 -14.92 21.78
C MET A 128 36.77 -15.22 20.37
N VAL A 129 35.95 -15.88 19.57
CA VAL A 129 36.23 -16.21 18.16
C VAL A 129 35.30 -15.42 17.26
N PHE A 130 35.86 -14.80 16.22
CA PHE A 130 35.07 -14.08 15.22
C PHE A 130 34.98 -14.87 13.93
N THR A 131 33.75 -15.11 13.48
CA THR A 131 33.52 -15.85 12.23
C THR A 131 33.57 -14.87 11.05
N PRO A 132 34.31 -15.16 9.96
CA PRO A 132 34.40 -14.28 8.80
C PRO A 132 33.00 -14.05 8.19
N GLY A 133 32.64 -12.79 7.98
CA GLY A 133 31.36 -12.40 7.41
C GLY A 133 31.52 -11.91 5.97
N ASP A 134 30.93 -12.63 5.01
CA ASP A 134 30.55 -12.04 3.73
C ASP A 134 29.17 -11.40 3.86
N VAL A 135 29.00 -10.21 3.29
CA VAL A 135 27.72 -9.48 3.29
C VAL A 135 26.67 -10.28 2.53
N VAL A 136 25.90 -11.09 3.25
CA VAL A 136 24.67 -11.71 2.73
C VAL A 136 23.54 -11.37 3.68
N TYR A 137 22.61 -10.58 3.15
CA TYR A 137 21.31 -10.16 3.68
C TYR A 137 20.96 -10.64 5.09
N SER A 138 20.87 -9.70 6.03
CA SER A 138 20.31 -9.94 7.36
C SER A 138 18.91 -10.54 7.24
N SER A 139 18.48 -11.31 8.25
CA SER A 139 17.12 -11.89 8.27
C SER A 139 16.04 -10.81 8.09
N SER A 140 16.31 -9.57 8.54
CA SER A 140 15.44 -8.42 8.30
C SER A 140 15.27 -8.09 6.82
N ALA A 141 16.36 -8.08 6.04
CA ALA A 141 16.31 -7.78 4.62
C ALA A 141 15.63 -8.90 3.80
N LEU A 142 15.74 -10.16 4.23
CA LEU A 142 15.03 -11.29 3.60
C LEU A 142 13.53 -11.29 3.93
N ILE A 143 13.14 -10.91 5.15
CA ILE A 143 11.74 -10.80 5.57
C ILE A 143 11.06 -9.60 4.90
N GLU A 144 11.77 -8.47 4.78
CA GLU A 144 11.26 -7.30 4.04
C GLU A 144 11.16 -7.55 2.53
N ALA A 145 11.96 -8.47 1.97
CA ALA A 145 11.88 -8.83 0.56
C ALA A 145 10.64 -9.66 0.19
N SER A 146 9.98 -10.31 1.15
CA SER A 146 8.74 -11.07 0.93
C SER A 146 7.94 -11.18 2.22
N PRO A 147 7.26 -10.09 2.65
CA PRO A 147 6.38 -10.13 3.81
C PRO A 147 5.30 -11.20 3.58
N PRO A 148 4.97 -12.01 4.61
CA PRO A 148 3.90 -13.00 4.51
C PRO A 148 2.61 -12.28 4.11
N GLN A 149 1.88 -12.87 3.16
CA GLN A 149 0.69 -12.27 2.54
C GLN A 149 -0.51 -12.38 3.49
N LEU A 150 -0.39 -11.77 4.68
CA LEU A 150 -1.34 -11.81 5.79
C LEU A 150 -2.68 -11.11 5.50
N GLY A 151 -2.94 -10.73 4.24
CA GLY A 151 -4.15 -10.01 3.86
C GLY A 151 -5.40 -10.82 4.14
N LEU A 152 -5.35 -12.14 3.92
CA LEU A 152 -6.48 -13.02 4.17
C LEU A 152 -6.68 -13.24 5.67
N GLU A 153 -5.63 -13.49 6.44
CA GLU A 153 -5.67 -13.70 7.89
C GLU A 153 -6.16 -12.45 8.60
N LYS A 154 -5.68 -11.25 8.20
CA LYS A 154 -6.18 -9.96 8.71
C LYS A 154 -7.67 -9.79 8.43
N LEU A 155 -8.11 -10.13 7.21
CA LEU A 155 -9.52 -10.07 6.84
C LEU A 155 -10.36 -11.05 7.68
N VAL A 156 -9.89 -12.28 7.88
CA VAL A 156 -10.58 -13.29 8.68
C VAL A 156 -10.70 -12.84 10.14
N ALA A 157 -9.61 -12.37 10.75
CA ALA A 157 -9.62 -11.85 12.11
C ALA A 157 -10.57 -10.66 12.28
N LEU A 158 -10.61 -9.74 11.31
CA LEU A 158 -11.55 -8.61 11.30
C LEU A 158 -13.01 -9.08 11.16
N LEU A 159 -13.27 -10.04 10.28
CA LEU A 159 -14.60 -10.61 10.14
C LEU A 159 -15.06 -11.26 11.45
N GLU A 160 -14.19 -12.02 12.12
CA GLU A 160 -14.48 -12.64 13.41
C GLU A 160 -14.73 -11.60 14.51
N SER A 161 -13.90 -10.56 14.61
CA SER A 161 -14.07 -9.51 15.64
C SER A 161 -15.37 -8.72 15.47
N GLU A 162 -15.81 -8.53 14.23
CA GLU A 162 -17.05 -7.82 13.90
C GLU A 162 -18.28 -8.75 13.80
N GLY A 163 -18.12 -10.06 14.07
CA GLY A 163 -19.20 -11.03 13.97
C GLY A 163 -19.74 -11.24 12.55
N LEU A 164 -18.93 -10.94 11.54
CA LEU A 164 -19.24 -11.04 10.11
C LEU A 164 -18.67 -12.34 9.51
N ARG A 165 -19.27 -12.79 8.42
CA ARG A 165 -18.78 -13.92 7.62
C ARG A 165 -18.74 -13.53 6.15
N PHE A 166 -17.98 -14.29 5.34
CA PHE A 166 -17.94 -14.10 3.88
C PHE A 166 -19.32 -14.15 3.21
N LYS A 167 -20.28 -14.90 3.76
CA LYS A 167 -21.65 -14.93 3.24
C LYS A 167 -22.36 -13.58 3.40
N ASP A 168 -22.04 -12.84 4.46
CA ASP A 168 -22.64 -11.54 4.75
C ASP A 168 -22.11 -10.51 3.74
N LEU A 169 -20.80 -10.55 3.43
CA LEU A 169 -20.21 -9.76 2.33
C LEU A 169 -20.85 -10.07 0.97
N ARG A 170 -21.02 -11.35 0.64
CA ARG A 170 -21.71 -11.76 -0.60
C ARG A 170 -23.15 -11.29 -0.64
N GLN A 171 -23.85 -11.31 0.50
CA GLN A 171 -25.22 -10.82 0.58
C GLN A 171 -25.29 -9.30 0.37
N VAL A 172 -24.33 -8.54 0.91
CA VAL A 172 -24.21 -7.10 0.62
C VAL A 172 -24.05 -6.86 -0.87
N LEU A 173 -23.14 -7.56 -1.55
CA LEU A 173 -22.96 -7.44 -3.00
C LEU A 173 -24.23 -7.80 -3.78
N LYS A 174 -24.95 -8.85 -3.36
CA LYS A 174 -26.24 -9.21 -3.97
C LYS A 174 -27.29 -8.11 -3.78
N ASN A 175 -27.29 -7.43 -2.64
CA ASN A 175 -28.25 -6.35 -2.37
C ASN A 175 -27.94 -5.07 -3.15
N LEU A 176 -26.73 -4.92 -3.71
CA LEU A 176 -26.43 -3.85 -4.66
C LEU A 176 -27.12 -4.05 -6.01
N ALA A 177 -27.51 -5.30 -6.32
CA ALA A 177 -28.29 -5.60 -7.52
C ALA A 177 -29.65 -4.90 -7.44
N GLY A 178 -29.91 -4.01 -8.41
CA GLY A 178 -31.15 -3.24 -8.49
C GLY A 178 -31.07 -1.81 -7.96
N VAL A 179 -29.96 -1.40 -7.33
CA VAL A 179 -29.72 0.01 -7.01
C VAL A 179 -29.47 0.78 -8.30
N ARG A 180 -30.19 1.88 -8.52
CA ARG A 180 -30.01 2.76 -9.68
C ARG A 180 -29.05 3.87 -9.31
N VAL A 181 -27.92 3.92 -10.02
CA VAL A 181 -26.87 4.92 -9.81
C VAL A 181 -26.77 5.79 -11.05
N HIS A 182 -26.95 7.10 -10.89
CA HIS A 182 -26.69 8.06 -11.95
C HIS A 182 -25.41 8.83 -11.64
N ILE A 183 -24.39 8.62 -12.47
CA ILE A 183 -23.11 9.32 -12.34
C ILE A 183 -23.11 10.49 -13.31
N LEU A 184 -22.80 11.68 -12.81
CA LEU A 184 -22.44 12.83 -13.62
C LEU A 184 -20.95 13.07 -13.41
N GLY A 185 -20.16 13.07 -14.47
CA GLY A 185 -18.72 13.20 -14.33
C GLY A 185 -17.98 13.58 -15.60
N ASP A 186 -16.76 14.07 -15.42
CA ASP A 186 -15.85 14.33 -16.53
C ASP A 186 -15.35 12.99 -17.10
N THR A 187 -15.51 12.74 -18.40
CA THR A 187 -14.89 11.57 -19.04
C THR A 187 -13.48 11.88 -19.49
N ILE A 188 -12.55 10.95 -19.23
CA ILE A 188 -11.17 11.02 -19.69
C ILE A 188 -10.87 9.76 -20.49
N VAL A 189 -10.33 9.89 -21.70
CA VAL A 189 -9.74 8.75 -22.41
C VAL A 189 -8.26 8.71 -22.08
N ASP A 190 -7.83 7.68 -21.36
CA ASP A 190 -6.42 7.39 -21.12
C ASP A 190 -5.90 6.49 -22.25
N SER A 191 -4.83 6.91 -22.91
CA SER A 191 -4.17 6.11 -23.95
C SER A 191 -2.73 5.78 -23.57
N TYR A 192 -2.34 4.55 -23.79
CA TYR A 192 -1.00 4.04 -23.58
C TYR A 192 -0.45 3.64 -24.95
N SER A 193 0.41 4.49 -25.49
CA SER A 193 1.03 4.32 -26.79
C SER A 193 2.43 3.72 -26.60
N TYR A 194 2.55 2.43 -26.88
CA TYR A 194 3.81 1.69 -26.78
C TYR A 194 4.66 1.96 -28.01
N CYS A 195 5.92 2.29 -27.77
CA CYS A 195 6.85 2.72 -28.79
C CYS A 195 8.23 2.11 -28.59
N SER A 196 8.91 1.86 -29.69
CA SER A 196 10.32 1.44 -29.72
C SER A 196 11.23 2.64 -29.91
N LEU A 197 12.24 2.81 -29.05
CA LEU A 197 13.24 3.87 -29.16
C LEU A 197 14.12 3.66 -30.40
N LEU A 198 14.16 4.65 -31.30
CA LEU A 198 15.02 4.63 -32.49
C LEU A 198 16.37 5.34 -32.26
N GLY A 199 16.48 6.16 -31.22
CA GLY A 199 17.68 6.90 -30.85
C GLY A 199 17.55 8.43 -31.01
N ALA A 200 18.66 9.14 -30.82
CA ALA A 200 18.70 10.59 -30.91
C ALA A 200 18.54 11.07 -32.36
N THR A 201 17.83 12.18 -32.56
CA THR A 201 17.67 12.75 -33.91
C THR A 201 18.84 13.67 -34.27
N ALA A 202 19.21 13.73 -35.54
CA ALA A 202 20.23 14.67 -36.03
C ALA A 202 19.74 16.13 -36.13
N LYS A 203 18.42 16.37 -36.02
CA LYS A 203 17.80 17.69 -36.24
C LYS A 203 17.54 18.45 -34.94
N SER A 204 17.30 17.72 -33.85
CA SER A 204 17.09 18.29 -32.52
C SER A 204 17.57 17.29 -31.45
N PRO A 205 17.99 17.77 -30.26
CA PRO A 205 18.44 16.91 -29.17
C PRO A 205 17.26 16.24 -28.47
N THR A 206 16.47 15.49 -29.24
CA THR A 206 15.32 14.70 -28.76
C THR A 206 15.43 13.28 -29.32
N PHE A 207 14.61 12.38 -28.78
CA PHE A 207 14.55 11.00 -29.23
C PHE A 207 13.48 10.83 -30.31
N SER A 208 13.79 10.02 -31.32
CA SER A 208 12.78 9.46 -32.21
C SER A 208 12.29 8.14 -31.64
N VAL A 209 10.98 7.93 -31.70
CA VAL A 209 10.34 6.66 -31.36
C VAL A 209 9.49 6.20 -32.52
N LYS A 210 9.42 4.88 -32.71
CA LYS A 210 8.46 4.24 -33.61
C LYS A 210 7.24 3.85 -32.79
N HIS A 211 6.05 4.25 -33.24
CA HIS A 211 4.79 3.79 -32.64
C HIS A 211 4.51 2.33 -33.04
N ASP A 212 4.23 1.48 -32.06
CA ASP A 212 3.96 0.06 -32.28
C ASP A 212 2.48 -0.28 -32.03
N SER A 213 1.90 0.20 -30.93
CA SER A 213 0.48 -0.01 -30.61
C SER A 213 -0.05 1.05 -29.64
N THR A 214 -1.38 1.17 -29.56
CA THR A 214 -2.06 2.00 -28.56
C THR A 214 -3.19 1.22 -27.90
N GLU A 215 -3.19 1.21 -26.57
CA GLU A 215 -4.31 0.75 -25.76
C GLU A 215 -5.08 1.97 -25.23
N ARG A 216 -6.41 1.91 -25.26
CA ARG A 216 -7.30 3.00 -24.82
C ARG A 216 -8.21 2.52 -23.70
N PHE A 217 -8.44 3.39 -22.72
CA PHE A 217 -9.29 3.13 -21.57
C PHE A 217 -10.18 4.34 -21.28
N SER A 218 -11.46 4.11 -20.98
CA SER A 218 -12.34 5.15 -20.45
C SER A 218 -12.13 5.31 -18.94
N GLY A 219 -11.49 6.41 -18.57
CA GLY A 219 -11.22 6.90 -17.21
C GLY A 219 -12.14 8.06 -16.81
N GLY A 220 -11.76 8.80 -15.77
CA GLY A 220 -12.60 9.87 -15.23
C GLY A 220 -13.86 9.33 -14.53
N GLY A 221 -15.01 9.97 -14.74
CA GLY A 221 -16.31 9.47 -14.26
C GLY A 221 -16.70 8.12 -14.89
N ALA A 222 -16.18 7.80 -16.07
CA ALA A 222 -16.48 6.54 -16.76
C ALA A 222 -15.96 5.31 -15.98
N ILE A 223 -14.80 5.41 -15.33
CA ILE A 223 -14.29 4.29 -14.51
C ILE A 223 -15.12 4.09 -13.24
N VAL A 224 -15.63 5.18 -12.66
CA VAL A 224 -16.57 5.12 -11.52
C VAL A 224 -17.85 4.40 -11.95
N ALA A 225 -18.36 4.70 -13.15
CA ALA A 225 -19.53 4.02 -13.72
C ALA A 225 -19.29 2.52 -13.92
N LYS A 226 -18.13 2.15 -14.46
CA LYS A 226 -17.72 0.74 -14.61
C LYS A 226 -17.61 0.01 -13.28
N HIS A 227 -17.03 0.63 -12.25
CA HIS A 227 -16.94 0.03 -10.93
C HIS A 227 -18.31 -0.19 -10.29
N MET A 228 -19.21 0.81 -10.35
CA MET A 228 -20.57 0.68 -9.83
C MET A 228 -21.36 -0.40 -10.57
N ARG A 229 -21.20 -0.48 -11.90
CA ARG A 229 -21.84 -1.49 -12.73
C ARG A 229 -21.33 -2.90 -12.40
N SER A 230 -20.01 -3.06 -12.26
CA SER A 230 -19.37 -4.32 -11.87
C SER A 230 -19.80 -4.79 -10.47
N ALA A 231 -20.07 -3.85 -9.55
CA ALA A 231 -20.62 -4.14 -8.23
C ALA A 231 -22.08 -4.64 -8.24
N GLY A 232 -22.78 -4.54 -9.39
CA GLY A 232 -24.14 -5.05 -9.57
C GLY A 232 -25.22 -3.96 -9.78
N ALA A 233 -24.87 -2.68 -9.67
CA ALA A 233 -25.83 -1.59 -9.84
C ALA A 233 -26.31 -1.46 -11.30
N SER A 234 -27.48 -0.85 -11.47
CA SER A 234 -27.92 -0.31 -12.77
C SER A 234 -27.38 1.10 -12.90
N VAL A 235 -26.59 1.37 -13.93
CA VAL A 235 -25.82 2.62 -14.03
C VAL A 235 -26.22 3.41 -15.26
N THR A 236 -26.60 4.66 -15.03
CA THR A 236 -26.69 5.71 -16.05
C THR A 236 -25.52 6.67 -15.87
N PHE A 237 -24.88 7.08 -16.96
CA PHE A 237 -23.73 7.96 -16.93
C PHE A 237 -23.93 9.17 -17.84
N SER A 238 -24.00 10.36 -17.26
CA SER A 238 -24.01 11.63 -17.97
C SER A 238 -22.61 12.24 -17.96
N THR A 239 -22.17 12.74 -19.12
CA THR A 239 -20.86 13.36 -19.31
C THR A 239 -20.93 14.36 -20.47
N VAL A 240 -19.88 15.16 -20.63
CA VAL A 240 -19.64 15.94 -21.84
C VAL A 240 -18.58 15.24 -22.69
N LEU A 241 -18.81 15.13 -23.99
CA LEU A 241 -17.86 14.60 -24.97
C LEU A 241 -17.71 15.57 -26.14
N GLY A 242 -16.54 15.55 -26.79
CA GLY A 242 -16.31 16.27 -28.03
C GLY A 242 -17.01 15.62 -29.21
N ASN A 243 -17.05 16.33 -30.34
CA ASN A 243 -17.47 15.75 -31.61
C ASN A 243 -16.25 15.17 -32.37
N ASP A 244 -15.67 14.10 -31.81
CA ASP A 244 -14.45 13.47 -32.30
C ASP A 244 -14.52 11.93 -32.25
N GLU A 245 -13.50 11.26 -32.77
CA GLU A 245 -13.44 9.78 -32.82
C GLU A 245 -13.44 9.12 -31.43
N LEU A 246 -12.93 9.82 -30.42
CA LEU A 246 -12.85 9.30 -29.06
C LEU A 246 -14.22 9.14 -28.41
N ARG A 247 -15.20 9.98 -28.81
CA ARG A 247 -16.60 9.81 -28.43
C ARG A 247 -17.10 8.40 -28.77
N GLY A 248 -16.88 7.95 -30.00
CA GLY A 248 -17.35 6.63 -30.45
C GLY A 248 -16.71 5.48 -29.66
N PHE A 249 -15.44 5.62 -29.28
CA PHE A 249 -14.77 4.69 -28.39
C PHE A 249 -15.43 4.63 -27.00
N VAL A 250 -15.68 5.80 -26.37
CA VAL A 250 -16.30 5.88 -25.05
C VAL A 250 -17.71 5.28 -25.05
N GLU A 251 -18.55 5.65 -26.01
CA GLU A 251 -19.92 5.13 -26.15
C GLU A 251 -19.91 3.60 -26.32
N PHE A 252 -19.03 3.07 -27.17
CA PHE A 252 -18.89 1.63 -27.38
C PHE A 252 -18.42 0.89 -26.12
N ASP A 253 -17.35 1.38 -25.48
CA ASP A 253 -16.74 0.75 -24.30
C ASP A 253 -17.70 0.73 -23.09
N LEU A 254 -18.47 1.80 -22.88
CA LEU A 254 -19.51 1.85 -21.85
C LEU A 254 -20.70 0.92 -22.17
N ALA A 255 -21.11 0.85 -23.43
CA ALA A 255 -22.18 -0.06 -23.86
C ALA A 255 -21.79 -1.54 -23.65
N GLN A 256 -20.53 -1.92 -23.91
CA GLN A 256 -20.00 -3.26 -23.62
C GLN A 256 -20.06 -3.60 -22.12
N CYS A 257 -19.95 -2.59 -21.26
CA CYS A 257 -20.09 -2.76 -19.81
C CYS A 257 -21.56 -2.80 -19.35
N GLY A 258 -22.53 -2.59 -20.26
CA GLY A 258 -23.96 -2.49 -19.92
C GLY A 258 -24.31 -1.23 -19.13
N ILE A 259 -23.63 -0.11 -19.41
CA ILE A 259 -23.88 1.20 -18.83
C ILE A 259 -24.69 2.04 -19.83
N ASP A 260 -25.75 2.69 -19.36
CA ASP A 260 -26.53 3.62 -20.16
C ASP A 260 -25.85 4.99 -20.20
N CYS A 261 -25.19 5.32 -21.31
CA CYS A 261 -24.43 6.56 -21.45
C CYS A 261 -25.29 7.65 -22.13
N LEU A 262 -25.38 8.81 -21.47
CA LEU A 262 -26.13 9.98 -21.93
C LEU A 262 -25.17 11.16 -22.19
N PRO A 263 -24.31 11.10 -23.22
CA PRO A 263 -23.34 12.16 -23.46
C PRO A 263 -24.00 13.42 -24.01
N VAL A 264 -23.59 14.58 -23.49
CA VAL A 264 -23.86 15.88 -24.13
C VAL A 264 -22.70 16.19 -25.05
N ILE A 265 -22.98 16.31 -26.35
CA ILE A 265 -21.95 16.54 -27.36
C ILE A 265 -21.69 18.04 -27.47
N ASP A 266 -20.48 18.47 -27.13
CA ASP A 266 -20.00 19.84 -27.26
C ASP A 266 -18.92 19.91 -28.33
N ALA A 267 -19.28 20.42 -29.52
CA ALA A 267 -18.36 20.54 -30.65
C ALA A 267 -17.27 21.61 -30.45
N THR A 268 -17.37 22.43 -29.41
CA THR A 268 -16.39 23.51 -29.13
C THR A 268 -15.19 23.05 -28.33
N ARG A 269 -15.24 21.82 -27.77
CA ARG A 269 -14.15 21.24 -26.97
C ARG A 269 -13.84 19.81 -27.41
N PRO A 270 -12.58 19.35 -27.27
CA PRO A 270 -12.24 17.95 -27.51
C PRO A 270 -12.75 17.06 -26.37
N THR A 271 -12.98 15.78 -26.67
CA THR A 271 -13.05 14.75 -25.64
C THR A 271 -11.72 14.72 -24.89
N THR A 272 -11.75 14.81 -23.56
CA THR A 272 -10.54 14.89 -22.73
C THR A 272 -9.69 13.63 -22.96
N HIS A 273 -8.48 13.81 -23.48
CA HIS A 273 -7.58 12.73 -23.85
C HIS A 273 -6.21 12.91 -23.21
N LYS A 274 -5.73 11.87 -22.52
CA LYS A 274 -4.42 11.83 -21.89
C LYS A 274 -3.64 10.67 -22.46
N GLU A 275 -2.65 10.96 -23.30
CA GLU A 275 -1.87 9.94 -24.00
C GLU A 275 -0.46 9.86 -23.42
N ARG A 276 -0.04 8.65 -23.04
CA ARG A 276 1.27 8.37 -22.46
C ARG A 276 2.07 7.53 -23.44
N PHE A 277 3.22 8.04 -23.87
CA PHE A 277 4.17 7.35 -24.73
C PHE A 277 5.16 6.56 -23.87
N ILE A 278 5.28 5.26 -24.11
CA ILE A 278 6.06 4.34 -23.28
C ILE A 278 7.05 3.57 -24.15
N SER A 279 8.32 3.51 -23.74
CA SER A 279 9.35 2.64 -24.33
C SER A 279 10.04 1.89 -23.20
N ASP A 280 10.19 0.56 -23.34
CA ASP A 280 10.91 -0.30 -22.39
C ASP A 280 10.46 -0.10 -20.92
N GLY A 281 9.15 0.07 -20.70
CA GLY A 281 8.55 0.30 -19.38
C GLY A 281 8.67 1.73 -18.85
N TYR A 282 9.42 2.61 -19.53
CA TYR A 282 9.60 4.01 -19.13
C TYR A 282 8.61 4.94 -19.84
N LYS A 283 7.95 5.84 -19.08
CA LYS A 283 7.06 6.87 -19.62
C LYS A 283 7.87 8.05 -20.15
N LEU A 284 7.95 8.17 -21.47
CA LEU A 284 8.73 9.19 -22.16
C LEU A 284 8.05 10.56 -22.13
N LEU A 285 6.76 10.60 -22.46
CA LEU A 285 5.98 11.84 -22.62
C LEU A 285 4.51 11.56 -22.31
N GLN A 286 3.84 12.56 -21.73
CA GLN A 286 2.39 12.62 -21.68
C GLN A 286 1.89 13.83 -22.49
N VAL A 287 0.96 13.59 -23.41
CA VAL A 287 0.28 14.64 -24.19
C VAL A 287 -1.18 14.69 -23.77
N ASP A 288 -1.57 15.82 -23.19
CA ASP A 288 -2.93 16.08 -22.71
C ASP A 288 -3.65 16.98 -23.73
N ARG A 289 -4.69 16.44 -24.38
CA ARG A 289 -5.61 17.19 -25.24
C ARG A 289 -6.90 17.43 -24.46
N VAL A 290 -6.96 18.57 -23.80
CA VAL A 290 -8.00 18.87 -22.80
C VAL A 290 -8.50 20.30 -22.98
N ASP A 291 -9.79 20.51 -22.69
CA ASP A 291 -10.33 21.84 -22.40
C ASP A 291 -10.84 21.83 -20.96
N ASN A 292 -10.34 22.77 -20.16
CA ASN A 292 -10.72 22.90 -18.76
C ASN A 292 -11.56 24.17 -18.50
N GLY A 293 -12.04 24.81 -19.57
CA GLY A 293 -13.00 25.90 -19.53
C GLY A 293 -14.35 25.41 -19.02
N VAL A 294 -15.08 26.33 -18.39
CA VAL A 294 -16.44 26.06 -17.91
C VAL A 294 -17.34 25.66 -19.09
N ILE A 295 -18.24 24.72 -18.87
CA ILE A 295 -19.25 24.33 -19.87
C ILE A 295 -20.21 25.49 -20.15
N SER A 296 -20.77 25.55 -21.36
CA SER A 296 -21.78 26.55 -21.69
C SER A 296 -23.09 26.31 -20.93
N ASP A 297 -23.91 27.37 -20.77
CA ASP A 297 -25.22 27.25 -20.11
C ASP A 297 -26.13 26.23 -20.81
N LYS A 298 -26.05 26.13 -22.15
CA LYS A 298 -26.78 25.11 -22.92
C LYS A 298 -26.39 23.69 -22.54
N VAL A 299 -25.10 23.43 -22.32
CA VAL A 299 -24.61 22.11 -21.88
C VAL A 299 -25.04 21.85 -20.44
N LEU A 300 -24.96 22.86 -19.58
CA LEU A 300 -25.40 22.77 -18.18
C LEU A 300 -26.89 22.45 -18.06
N GLU A 301 -27.75 23.14 -18.80
CA GLU A 301 -29.19 22.89 -18.87
C GLU A 301 -29.48 21.46 -19.30
N ARG A 302 -28.78 20.97 -20.33
CA ARG A 302 -28.96 19.59 -20.80
C ARG A 302 -28.56 18.55 -19.77
N LEU A 303 -27.47 18.78 -19.02
CA LEU A 303 -27.06 17.88 -17.94
C LEU A 303 -28.06 17.91 -16.78
N ALA A 304 -28.63 19.08 -16.46
CA ALA A 304 -29.68 19.22 -15.46
C ALA A 304 -30.96 18.46 -15.88
N GLU A 305 -31.41 18.61 -17.13
CA GLU A 305 -32.54 17.86 -17.68
C GLU A 305 -32.35 16.34 -17.57
N GLN A 306 -31.13 15.85 -17.87
CA GLN A 306 -30.81 14.43 -17.74
C GLN A 306 -30.89 13.95 -16.29
N LEU A 307 -30.39 14.72 -15.32
CA LEU A 307 -30.51 14.41 -13.90
C LEU A 307 -31.98 14.37 -13.43
N GLU A 308 -32.79 15.34 -13.85
CA GLU A 308 -34.21 15.41 -13.46
C GLU A 308 -35.04 14.28 -14.07
N SER A 309 -34.77 13.93 -15.32
CA SER A 309 -35.53 12.92 -16.06
C SER A 309 -35.10 11.48 -15.80
N THR A 310 -33.94 11.25 -15.16
CA THR A 310 -33.40 9.92 -14.89
C THR A 310 -33.67 9.51 -13.43
N PRO A 311 -34.50 8.49 -13.19
CA PRO A 311 -34.74 7.99 -11.85
C PRO A 311 -33.47 7.34 -11.26
N ALA A 312 -33.02 7.82 -10.10
CA ALA A 312 -31.86 7.29 -9.41
C ALA A 312 -32.10 7.17 -7.90
N ASP A 313 -31.47 6.17 -7.28
CA ASP A 313 -31.42 6.01 -5.83
C ASP A 313 -30.17 6.68 -5.26
N LEU A 314 -29.11 6.79 -6.08
CA LEU A 314 -27.86 7.47 -5.79
C LEU A 314 -27.43 8.30 -7.01
N VAL A 315 -27.13 9.59 -6.79
CA VAL A 315 -26.47 10.45 -7.76
C VAL A 315 -25.04 10.74 -7.30
N VAL A 316 -24.08 10.49 -8.17
CA VAL A 316 -22.65 10.70 -7.89
C VAL A 316 -22.10 11.80 -8.80
N PHE A 317 -21.54 12.85 -8.21
CA PHE A 317 -20.76 13.84 -8.94
C PHE A 317 -19.28 13.47 -8.88
N SER A 318 -18.72 13.14 -10.03
CA SER A 318 -17.33 12.67 -10.16
C SER A 318 -16.50 13.72 -10.88
N ASP A 319 -15.83 14.57 -10.10
CA ASP A 319 -15.18 15.78 -10.58
C ASP A 319 -13.67 15.60 -10.79
N PHE A 320 -13.25 15.69 -12.04
CA PHE A 320 -11.85 15.67 -12.48
C PHE A 320 -11.38 17.03 -13.01
N ARG A 321 -12.17 18.10 -12.81
CA ARG A 321 -11.87 19.49 -13.16
C ARG A 321 -11.70 19.77 -14.65
N HIS A 322 -12.51 19.11 -15.48
CA HIS A 322 -12.59 19.34 -16.94
C HIS A 322 -13.81 20.18 -17.39
N GLY A 323 -14.40 20.93 -16.45
CA GLY A 323 -15.31 22.04 -16.75
C GLY A 323 -16.77 21.83 -16.38
N ILE A 324 -17.21 20.58 -16.11
CA ILE A 324 -18.58 20.30 -15.66
C ILE A 324 -18.84 20.94 -14.30
N PHE A 325 -17.87 20.84 -13.38
CA PHE A 325 -18.05 21.25 -11.99
C PHE A 325 -17.29 22.53 -11.65
N ASN A 326 -18.05 23.52 -11.19
CA ASN A 326 -17.60 24.69 -10.47
C ASN A 326 -18.71 25.12 -9.49
N ARG A 327 -18.45 26.14 -8.67
CA ARG A 327 -19.43 26.63 -7.68
C ARG A 327 -20.81 26.97 -8.24
N GLN A 328 -20.89 27.48 -9.47
CA GLN A 328 -22.16 27.85 -10.11
C GLN A 328 -22.86 26.62 -10.69
N THR A 329 -22.15 25.80 -11.47
CA THR A 329 -22.72 24.61 -12.10
C THR A 329 -23.15 23.58 -11.05
N ILE A 330 -22.37 23.37 -10.00
CA ILE A 330 -22.72 22.47 -8.88
C ILE A 330 -24.05 22.89 -8.24
N ARG A 331 -24.29 24.19 -8.04
CA ARG A 331 -25.56 24.66 -7.47
C ARG A 331 -26.75 24.36 -8.37
N THR A 332 -26.61 24.54 -9.69
CA THR A 332 -27.66 24.22 -10.65
C THR A 332 -27.91 22.71 -10.72
N LEU A 333 -26.85 21.92 -10.89
CA LEU A 333 -26.93 20.47 -11.00
C LEU A 333 -27.44 19.82 -9.71
N LYS A 334 -27.06 20.33 -8.53
CA LYS A 334 -27.57 19.85 -7.23
C LYS A 334 -29.09 20.00 -7.10
N LYS A 335 -29.68 21.05 -7.67
CA LYS A 335 -31.14 21.26 -7.66
C LYS A 335 -31.88 20.29 -8.58
N ALA A 336 -31.22 19.83 -9.64
CA ALA A 336 -31.74 18.86 -10.60
C ALA A 336 -31.71 17.42 -10.10
N ILE A 337 -31.04 17.14 -8.97
CA ILE A 337 -30.98 15.80 -8.39
C ILE A 337 -32.37 15.39 -7.88
N PRO A 338 -32.86 14.17 -8.20
CA PRO A 338 -34.14 13.67 -7.69
C PRO A 338 -34.21 13.73 -6.15
N ALA A 339 -35.32 14.22 -5.60
CA ALA A 339 -35.45 14.53 -4.17
C ALA A 339 -35.15 13.35 -3.23
N ASN A 340 -35.44 12.12 -3.67
CA ASN A 340 -35.23 10.90 -2.90
C ASN A 340 -33.86 10.24 -3.13
N ALA A 341 -33.06 10.76 -4.06
CA ALA A 341 -31.75 10.21 -4.35
C ALA A 341 -30.72 10.66 -3.30
N MET A 342 -29.88 9.73 -2.87
CA MET A 342 -28.68 10.05 -2.10
C MET A 342 -27.70 10.84 -2.99
N LYS A 343 -27.05 11.85 -2.43
CA LYS A 343 -26.07 12.70 -3.12
C LYS A 343 -24.66 12.34 -2.68
N ALA A 344 -23.80 11.91 -3.60
CA ALA A 344 -22.39 11.67 -3.33
C ALA A 344 -21.50 12.53 -4.24
N ALA A 345 -20.34 12.95 -3.74
CA ALA A 345 -19.36 13.65 -4.56
C ALA A 345 -17.92 13.28 -4.21
N ASP A 346 -17.09 13.23 -5.24
CA ASP A 346 -15.64 13.15 -5.16
C ASP A 346 -15.06 14.23 -6.08
N SER A 347 -14.04 14.95 -5.61
CA SER A 347 -13.41 16.04 -6.35
C SER A 347 -11.90 15.93 -6.24
N GLN A 348 -11.24 15.77 -7.38
CA GLN A 348 -9.81 15.56 -7.42
C GLN A 348 -9.00 16.85 -7.31
N VAL A 349 -7.82 16.74 -6.70
CA VAL A 349 -6.74 17.74 -6.77
C VAL A 349 -5.56 17.13 -7.54
N SER A 350 -5.36 17.59 -8.79
CA SER A 350 -4.28 17.15 -9.67
C SER A 350 -3.49 18.36 -10.19
N ASN A 351 -3.32 18.49 -11.52
CA ASN A 351 -2.75 19.68 -12.18
C ASN A 351 -3.70 20.89 -12.08
N ARG A 352 -4.98 20.64 -11.79
CA ARG A 352 -5.97 21.65 -11.43
C ARG A 352 -6.55 21.36 -10.07
N TRP A 353 -6.96 22.43 -9.41
CA TRP A 353 -7.39 22.37 -8.04
C TRP A 353 -8.90 22.30 -7.97
N GLY A 354 -9.39 21.14 -7.56
CA GLY A 354 -10.74 21.02 -7.08
C GLY A 354 -10.88 21.32 -5.61
N ASN A 355 -12.08 21.73 -5.21
CA ASN A 355 -12.44 21.96 -3.84
C ASN A 355 -13.66 21.11 -3.49
N ILE A 356 -13.44 20.09 -2.64
CA ILE A 356 -14.52 19.22 -2.16
C ILE A 356 -15.58 20.00 -1.36
N LEU A 357 -15.22 21.15 -0.77
CA LEU A 357 -16.17 22.05 -0.10
C LEU A 357 -17.04 22.85 -1.06
N ASP A 358 -16.89 22.71 -2.39
CA ASP A 358 -17.90 23.21 -3.32
C ASP A 358 -19.18 22.33 -3.28
N PHE A 359 -19.10 21.10 -2.73
CA PHE A 359 -20.18 20.12 -2.64
C PHE A 359 -20.86 20.09 -1.26
N VAL A 360 -21.11 21.27 -0.67
CA VAL A 360 -21.80 21.40 0.64
C VAL A 360 -23.20 20.76 0.59
N ASP A 361 -23.64 20.16 1.71
CA ASP A 361 -24.90 19.41 1.90
C ASP A 361 -25.10 18.19 0.98
N PHE A 362 -24.01 17.61 0.46
CA PHE A 362 -24.05 16.27 -0.10
C PHE A 362 -24.15 15.23 1.02
N ASP A 363 -24.80 14.11 0.77
CA ASP A 363 -24.95 13.07 1.79
C ASP A 363 -23.62 12.35 2.05
N LEU A 364 -22.79 12.14 1.02
CA LEU A 364 -21.49 11.49 1.12
C LEU A 364 -20.40 12.28 0.38
N LEU A 365 -19.27 12.50 1.05
CA LEU A 365 -18.04 13.01 0.43
C LEU A 365 -16.89 12.03 0.67
N THR A 366 -16.05 11.83 -0.35
CA THR A 366 -14.97 10.83 -0.31
C THR A 366 -13.55 11.36 -0.57
N PRO A 367 -13.12 12.54 -0.06
CA PRO A 367 -11.82 13.11 -0.40
C PRO A 367 -10.65 12.26 0.12
N ASN A 368 -9.47 12.40 -0.48
CA ASN A 368 -8.22 12.01 0.14
C ASN A 368 -7.65 13.12 1.04
N GLU A 369 -6.60 12.80 1.80
CA GLU A 369 -5.95 13.80 2.68
C GLU A 369 -5.47 15.05 1.94
N ARG A 370 -4.90 14.89 0.73
CA ARG A 370 -4.42 16.02 -0.06
C ARG A 370 -5.56 16.96 -0.45
N GLU A 371 -6.69 16.41 -0.87
CA GLU A 371 -7.90 17.14 -1.22
C GLU A 371 -8.50 17.84 0.00
N ALA A 372 -8.55 17.17 1.16
CA ALA A 372 -9.02 17.74 2.42
C ALA A 372 -8.16 18.93 2.88
N ARG A 373 -6.83 18.76 2.88
CA ARG A 373 -5.86 19.81 3.22
C ARG A 373 -5.98 21.00 2.30
N PHE A 374 -6.07 20.74 1.00
CA PHE A 374 -6.27 21.80 0.01
C PHE A 374 -7.57 22.58 0.25
N ALA A 375 -8.69 21.87 0.46
CA ALA A 375 -9.99 22.49 0.68
C ALA A 375 -10.05 23.36 1.94
N LEU A 376 -9.33 22.98 2.99
CA LEU A 376 -9.27 23.71 4.27
C LEU A 376 -8.18 24.77 4.32
N GLY A 377 -7.20 24.73 3.40
CA GLY A 377 -5.98 25.53 3.50
C GLY A 377 -5.11 25.11 4.68
N ASP A 378 -5.05 23.82 4.98
CA ASP A 378 -4.40 23.24 6.16
C ASP A 378 -3.15 22.44 5.79
N GLN A 379 -1.99 22.80 6.33
CA GLN A 379 -0.72 22.11 6.06
C GLN A 379 -0.29 21.17 7.20
N ASP A 380 -0.58 21.55 8.45
CA ASP A 380 0.12 21.00 9.61
C ASP A 380 -0.77 20.19 10.54
N SER A 381 -2.10 20.30 10.43
CA SER A 381 -2.98 19.64 11.39
C SER A 381 -2.88 18.13 11.30
N MET A 382 -3.00 17.48 12.46
CA MET A 382 -3.17 16.03 12.52
C MET A 382 -4.47 15.63 11.79
N VAL A 383 -4.49 14.40 11.27
CA VAL A 383 -5.57 13.90 10.39
C VAL A 383 -6.95 13.96 11.05
N ARG A 384 -7.05 13.66 12.35
CA ARG A 384 -8.35 13.68 13.07
C ARG A 384 -8.97 15.09 13.10
N PRO A 385 -8.26 16.13 13.60
CA PRO A 385 -8.74 17.52 13.51
C PRO A 385 -9.08 17.97 12.08
N LEU A 386 -8.23 17.63 11.11
CA LEU A 386 -8.47 17.95 9.69
C LEU A 386 -9.81 17.36 9.20
N ALA A 387 -10.04 16.08 9.45
CA ALA A 387 -11.25 15.38 9.04
C ALA A 387 -12.50 15.93 9.76
N SER A 388 -12.39 16.22 11.06
CA SER A 388 -13.49 16.80 11.86
C SER A 388 -13.88 18.19 11.36
N GLU A 389 -12.91 19.04 11.04
CA GLU A 389 -13.19 20.38 10.52
C GLU A 389 -13.78 20.32 9.11
N LEU A 390 -13.27 19.42 8.26
CA LEU A 390 -13.82 19.20 6.93
C LEU A 390 -15.28 18.74 7.01
N PHE A 391 -15.57 17.76 7.87
CA PHE A 391 -16.92 17.24 8.09
C PHE A 391 -17.89 18.35 8.52
N ARG A 392 -17.45 19.20 9.45
CA ARG A 392 -18.23 20.35 9.95
C ARG A 392 -18.53 21.37 8.86
N ARG A 393 -17.55 21.73 8.02
CA ARG A 393 -17.74 22.71 6.93
C ARG A 393 -18.50 22.16 5.75
N ALA A 394 -18.38 20.86 5.47
CA ALA A 394 -19.05 20.20 4.36
C ALA A 394 -20.57 20.05 4.59
N HIS A 395 -21.01 20.02 5.86
CA HIS A 395 -22.40 19.73 6.22
C HIS A 395 -22.93 18.43 5.58
N CYS A 396 -22.04 17.43 5.39
CA CYS A 396 -22.44 16.14 4.85
C CYS A 396 -22.93 15.18 5.94
N LYS A 397 -23.67 14.14 5.55
CA LYS A 397 -24.09 13.09 6.50
C LYS A 397 -22.98 12.09 6.77
N HIS A 398 -22.18 11.82 5.75
CA HIS A 398 -21.08 10.87 5.77
C HIS A 398 -19.85 11.49 5.12
N LEU A 399 -18.70 11.32 5.76
CA LEU A 399 -17.40 11.65 5.20
C LEU A 399 -16.51 10.43 5.27
N ILE A 400 -15.91 10.03 4.14
CA ILE A 400 -14.88 8.99 4.09
C ILE A 400 -13.59 9.66 3.62
N LEU A 401 -12.67 9.90 4.55
CA LEU A 401 -11.36 10.46 4.26
C LEU A 401 -10.34 9.34 3.95
N LYS A 402 -9.86 9.30 2.71
CA LYS A 402 -8.89 8.30 2.21
C LYS A 402 -7.45 8.71 2.60
N LEU A 403 -6.69 7.80 3.23
CA LEU A 403 -5.33 8.05 3.75
C LEU A 403 -4.23 7.23 3.05
N GLY A 404 -4.55 6.64 1.90
CA GLY A 404 -3.63 5.76 1.16
C GLY A 404 -3.40 4.45 1.91
N GLU A 405 -2.14 4.04 2.06
CA GLU A 405 -1.76 2.82 2.78
C GLU A 405 -2.16 2.82 4.26
N ARG A 406 -2.38 4.00 4.86
CA ARG A 406 -2.85 4.15 6.25
C ARG A 406 -4.36 3.88 6.42
N GLY A 407 -5.06 3.50 5.34
CA GLY A 407 -6.48 3.17 5.37
C GLY A 407 -7.38 4.40 5.17
N LEU A 408 -8.44 4.51 5.99
CA LEU A 408 -9.42 5.59 5.90
C LEU A 408 -9.95 6.00 7.28
N ILE A 409 -10.54 7.18 7.37
CA ILE A 409 -11.32 7.64 8.53
C ILE A 409 -12.73 7.98 8.07
N ALA A 410 -13.74 7.48 8.78
CA ALA A 410 -15.13 7.75 8.50
C ALA A 410 -15.79 8.60 9.60
N TYR A 411 -16.58 9.60 9.21
CA TYR A 411 -17.48 10.34 10.08
C TYR A 411 -18.92 10.14 9.63
N ARG A 412 -19.84 10.19 10.61
CA ARG A 412 -21.28 10.09 10.40
C ARG A 412 -21.98 11.08 11.34
N SER A 413 -22.99 11.78 10.82
CA SER A 413 -23.84 12.69 11.62
C SER A 413 -24.95 11.98 12.38
#